data_AF-A0A1W1HAJ4-F1
#
_entry.id   AF-A0A1W1HAJ4-F1
#
_cell.length_a   1.000
_cell.length_b   1.000
_cell.length_c   1.000
_cell.angle_alpha   90.00
_cell.angle_beta   90.00
_cell.angle_gamma   90.00
#
_symmetry.space_group_name_H-M   'P 1'
#
loop_
_entity.id
_entity.type
_entity.pdbx_description
1 polymer ?
#
loop_
_entity_poly.entity_id
_entity_poly.type
_entity_poly.pdbx_seq_one_letter_code
_entity_poly.pdbx_strand_id
1 'polypeptide(L)'
;MCGGLIIEGNKGYGCSNWRVEQGDCRFVIWKDIMGRKLTPDNISTLIAGKITRSYVLKPGNGKKLKGRLKMIQLENRRYAVKIIPEDEANDSDSSENQIMMIECFRG
;
A
#
# COMPACT_ATOMS: atom_id res chain seq x y z
N MET A 1 5.51 7.37 -9.62
CA MET A 1 6.72 6.87 -8.93
C MET A 1 7.84 7.27 -9.84
N CYS A 2 8.99 7.73 -9.33
CA CYS A 2 10.06 8.23 -10.19
C CYS A 2 10.97 7.13 -10.77
N GLY A 3 10.71 5.85 -10.48
CA GLY A 3 11.56 4.73 -10.91
C GLY A 3 12.84 4.55 -10.08
N GLY A 4 13.05 5.36 -9.03
CA GLY A 4 14.16 5.20 -8.10
C GLY A 4 14.07 3.90 -7.28
N LEU A 5 15.20 3.51 -6.70
CA LEU A 5 15.30 2.32 -5.86
C LEU A 5 14.45 2.49 -4.60
N ILE A 6 13.68 1.47 -4.24
CA ILE A 6 12.97 1.47 -2.96
C ILE A 6 13.90 0.93 -1.89
N ILE A 7 14.15 1.75 -0.87
CA ILE A 7 15.03 1.44 0.25
C ILE A 7 14.21 1.22 1.53
N GLU A 8 14.67 0.31 2.36
CA GLU A 8 14.08 0.06 3.67
C GLU A 8 14.52 1.12 4.68
N GLY A 9 13.58 1.88 5.21
CA GLY A 9 13.78 2.77 6.35
C GLY A 9 13.29 2.13 7.65
N ASN A 10 13.37 2.88 8.75
CA ASN A 10 12.96 2.38 10.07
C ASN A 10 11.44 2.09 10.14
N LYS A 11 10.61 3.03 9.66
CA LYS A 11 9.13 2.94 9.74
C LYS A 11 8.45 2.45 8.46
N GLY A 12 9.14 2.44 7.33
CA GLY A 12 8.55 2.24 6.01
C GLY A 12 9.61 2.00 4.93
N TYR A 13 9.16 1.68 3.73
CA TYR A 13 9.95 1.54 2.51
C TYR A 13 9.77 2.80 1.67
N GLY A 14 10.83 3.55 1.44
CA GLY A 14 10.78 4.85 0.74
C GLY A 14 11.56 4.83 -0.56
N CYS A 15 11.25 5.74 -1.48
CA CYS A 15 12.08 5.96 -2.66
C CYS A 15 13.44 6.54 -2.25
N SER A 16 14.53 6.06 -2.85
CA SER A 16 15.90 6.59 -2.66
C SER A 16 15.98 8.05 -3.06
N ASN A 17 15.24 8.45 -4.09
CA ASN A 17 15.24 9.79 -4.67
C ASN A 17 14.29 10.75 -3.92
N TRP A 18 14.18 10.60 -2.60
CA TRP A 18 13.30 11.41 -1.76
C TRP A 18 13.80 12.84 -1.56
N ARG A 19 15.09 13.09 -1.79
CA ARG A 19 15.69 14.43 -1.70
C ARG A 19 15.25 15.29 -2.88
N VAL A 20 15.09 16.59 -2.63
CA VAL A 20 14.69 17.57 -3.67
C VAL A 20 15.65 17.55 -4.85
N GLU A 21 16.94 17.55 -4.57
CA GLU A 21 18.05 17.43 -5.52
C GLU A 21 18.04 16.15 -6.38
N GLN A 22 17.33 15.09 -5.96
CA GLN A 22 17.27 13.80 -6.66
C GLN A 22 15.92 13.56 -7.37
N GLY A 23 14.93 14.43 -7.18
CA GLY A 23 13.61 14.33 -7.82
C GLY A 23 12.41 14.41 -6.86
N ASP A 24 12.63 14.74 -5.59
CA ASP A 24 11.58 15.00 -4.57
C ASP A 24 10.52 13.89 -4.49
N CYS A 25 10.94 12.63 -4.60
CA CYS A 25 10.01 11.51 -4.61
C CYS A 25 9.54 11.17 -3.19
N ARG A 26 8.36 11.66 -2.82
CA ARG A 26 7.72 11.43 -1.51
C ARG A 26 7.06 10.07 -1.34
N PHE A 27 7.36 9.11 -2.22
CA PHE A 27 6.79 7.78 -2.15
C PHE A 27 7.29 7.02 -0.91
N VAL A 28 6.35 6.53 -0.08
CA VAL A 28 6.65 5.69 1.09
C VAL A 28 5.55 4.66 1.30
N ILE A 29 5.91 3.40 1.52
CA ILE A 29 4.99 2.34 1.97
C ILE A 29 5.29 2.02 3.42
N TRP A 30 4.32 2.15 4.31
CA TRP A 30 4.49 1.81 5.71
C TRP A 30 4.67 0.30 5.91
N LYS A 31 5.56 -0.08 6.84
CA LYS A 31 5.76 -1.50 7.17
C LYS A 31 4.56 -2.10 7.87
N ASP A 32 3.86 -1.31 8.67
CA ASP A 32 2.64 -1.75 9.35
C ASP A 32 1.41 -1.28 8.58
N ILE A 33 0.61 -2.25 8.12
CA ILE A 33 -0.68 -2.01 7.50
C ILE A 33 -1.71 -2.87 8.24
N MET A 34 -2.63 -2.23 8.95
CA MET A 34 -3.71 -2.89 9.69
C MET A 34 -3.22 -4.02 10.61
N GLY A 35 -2.18 -3.75 11.41
CA GLY A 35 -1.62 -4.74 12.33
C GLY A 35 -0.87 -5.87 11.63
N ARG A 36 -0.60 -5.75 10.32
CA ARG A 36 0.24 -6.66 9.56
C ARG A 36 1.53 -5.97 9.17
N LYS A 37 2.66 -6.58 9.53
CA LYS A 37 3.97 -6.19 9.01
C LYS A 37 4.18 -6.71 7.59
N LEU A 38 4.45 -5.81 6.65
CA LEU A 38 4.86 -6.11 5.29
C LEU A 38 6.33 -6.51 5.26
N THR A 39 6.62 -7.59 4.54
CA THR A 39 7.99 -8.05 4.25
C THR A 39 8.53 -7.39 2.98
N PRO A 40 9.85 -7.38 2.73
CA PRO A 40 10.43 -6.89 1.48
C PRO A 40 9.82 -7.55 0.22
N ASP A 41 9.47 -8.83 0.32
CA ASP A 41 8.79 -9.58 -0.74
C ASP A 41 7.39 -9.03 -1.07
N ASN A 42 6.63 -8.61 -0.04
CA ASN A 42 5.35 -7.94 -0.24
C ASN A 42 5.51 -6.61 -0.96
N ILE A 43 6.52 -5.84 -0.56
CA ILE A 43 6.81 -4.55 -1.20
C ILE A 43 7.17 -4.78 -2.67
N SER A 44 8.04 -5.75 -2.94
CA SER A 44 8.43 -6.14 -4.31
C SER A 44 7.22 -6.53 -5.16
N THR A 45 6.27 -7.28 -4.58
CA THR A 45 5.01 -7.63 -5.25
C THR A 45 4.14 -6.40 -5.52
N LEU A 46 3.99 -5.52 -4.53
CA LEU A 46 3.18 -4.30 -4.65
C LEU A 46 3.75 -3.34 -5.70
N ILE A 47 5.07 -3.07 -5.67
CA ILE A 47 5.72 -2.17 -6.63
C ILE A 47 5.72 -2.75 -8.06
N ALA A 48 5.70 -4.08 -8.20
CA ALA A 48 5.53 -4.75 -9.49
C ALA A 48 4.09 -4.67 -10.02
N GLY A 49 3.16 -4.02 -9.31
CA GLY A 49 1.75 -3.93 -9.69
C GLY A 49 0.98 -5.23 -9.52
N LYS A 50 1.57 -6.23 -8.85
CA LYS A 50 0.95 -7.53 -8.58
C LYS A 50 0.13 -7.47 -7.30
N ILE A 51 -0.82 -8.39 -7.21
CA ILE A 51 -1.64 -8.59 -6.02
C ILE A 51 -0.88 -9.52 -5.07
N THR A 52 -0.80 -9.14 -3.80
CA THR A 52 -0.19 -9.98 -2.76
C THR A 52 -1.07 -11.18 -2.41
N ARG A 53 -0.48 -12.17 -1.72
CA ARG A 53 -1.25 -13.27 -1.14
C ARG A 53 -2.27 -12.77 -0.10
N SER A 54 -3.28 -13.59 0.18
CA SER A 54 -4.30 -13.24 1.18
C SER A 54 -3.68 -13.14 2.57
N TYR A 55 -4.02 -12.05 3.27
CA TYR A 55 -3.56 -11.74 4.61
C TYR A 55 -4.74 -11.56 5.55
N VAL A 56 -4.57 -12.00 6.79
CA VAL A 56 -5.47 -11.62 7.89
C VAL A 56 -5.03 -10.24 8.36
N LEU A 57 -5.87 -9.24 8.11
CA LEU A 57 -5.69 -7.86 8.53
C LEU A 57 -6.52 -7.63 9.80
N LYS A 58 -5.95 -6.90 10.76
CA LYS A 58 -6.60 -6.56 12.03
C LYS A 58 -6.57 -5.03 12.18
N PRO A 59 -7.61 -4.32 11.70
CA PRO A 59 -7.76 -2.90 11.99
C PRO A 59 -7.85 -2.71 13.51
N GLY A 60 -7.29 -1.63 14.06
CA GLY A 60 -7.21 -1.42 15.52
C GLY A 60 -8.54 -1.62 16.25
N ASN A 61 -9.63 -1.10 15.68
CA ASN A 61 -11.00 -1.20 16.22
C ASN A 61 -11.92 -2.10 15.38
N GLY A 62 -11.39 -2.84 14.41
CA GLY A 62 -12.17 -3.61 13.45
C GLY A 62 -12.11 -5.12 13.69
N LYS A 63 -13.09 -5.85 13.13
CA LYS A 63 -13.02 -7.30 13.04
C LYS A 63 -11.83 -7.69 12.14
N LYS A 64 -11.20 -8.83 12.44
CA LYS A 64 -10.19 -9.41 11.56
C LYS A 64 -10.85 -9.71 10.22
N LEU A 65 -10.28 -9.22 9.13
CA LEU A 65 -10.73 -9.52 7.78
C LEU A 65 -9.61 -10.18 6.98
N LYS A 66 -9.98 -11.06 6.06
CA LYS A 66 -9.02 -11.61 5.09
C LYS A 66 -9.08 -10.76 3.83
N GLY A 67 -7.92 -10.32 3.36
CA GLY A 67 -7.83 -9.52 2.15
C GLY A 67 -6.45 -9.55 1.52
N ARG A 68 -6.41 -9.19 0.25
CA ARG A 68 -5.20 -9.03 -0.54
C ARG A 68 -4.86 -7.55 -0.67
N LEU A 69 -3.59 -7.24 -0.79
CA LEU A 69 -3.11 -5.88 -1.00
C LEU A 69 -2.71 -5.71 -2.47
N LYS A 70 -3.15 -4.60 -3.07
CA LYS A 70 -2.78 -4.18 -4.42
C LYS A 70 -2.34 -2.72 -4.40
N MET A 71 -1.22 -2.42 -5.03
CA MET A 71 -0.82 -1.03 -5.24
C MET A 71 -1.67 -0.43 -6.37
N ILE A 72 -2.27 0.72 -6.11
CA ILE A 72 -2.99 1.52 -7.10
C ILE A 72 -2.26 2.84 -7.31
N GLN A 73 -2.18 3.26 -8.56
CA GLN A 73 -1.69 4.59 -8.90
C GLN A 73 -2.86 5.55 -8.85
N LEU A 74 -2.67 6.64 -8.11
CA LEU A 74 -3.60 7.77 -8.02
C LEU A 74 -3.09 8.91 -8.92
N GLU A 75 -3.82 10.01 -8.95
CA GLU A 75 -3.43 11.22 -9.67
C GLU A 75 -2.17 11.87 -9.08
N ASN A 76 -1.47 12.66 -9.89
CA ASN A 76 -0.29 13.45 -9.49
C ASN A 76 0.85 12.61 -8.88
N ARG A 77 1.15 11.45 -9.49
CA ARG A 77 2.23 10.53 -9.05
C ARG A 77 2.05 10.02 -7.62
N ARG A 78 0.83 10.07 -7.07
CA ARG A 78 0.49 9.44 -5.79
C ARG A 78 0.18 7.96 -5.98
N TYR A 79 0.38 7.19 -4.93
CA TYR A 79 0.10 5.77 -4.88
C TYR A 79 -0.63 5.47 -3.59
N ALA A 80 -1.47 4.45 -3.61
CA ALA A 80 -2.07 3.92 -2.41
C ALA A 80 -2.05 2.39 -2.44
N VAL A 81 -2.03 1.79 -1.25
CA VAL A 81 -2.32 0.36 -1.11
C VAL A 81 -3.83 0.21 -0.97
N LYS A 82 -4.47 -0.41 -1.97
CA LYS A 82 -5.87 -0.84 -1.92
C LYS A 82 -5.94 -2.22 -1.28
N ILE A 83 -6.85 -2.36 -0.34
CA ILE A 83 -7.17 -3.63 0.30
C ILE A 83 -8.39 -4.22 -0.39
N ILE A 84 -8.26 -5.46 -0.86
CA ILE A 84 -9.28 -6.21 -1.58
C ILE A 84 -9.71 -7.34 -0.63
N PRO A 85 -10.89 -7.26 0.02
CA PRO A 85 -11.39 -8.36 0.85
C PRO A 85 -11.57 -9.62 0.02
N GLU A 86 -11.27 -10.78 0.61
CA GLU A 86 -11.40 -12.09 -0.07
C GLU A 86 -12.86 -12.51 -0.22
N ASP A 87 -13.74 -12.03 0.67
CA ASP A 87 -15.15 -12.41 0.74
C ASP A 87 -16.07 -11.54 -0.18
N GLU A 88 -15.55 -10.55 -0.91
CA GLU A 88 -16.33 -9.68 -1.83
C GLU A 88 -15.85 -9.82 -3.30
N ALA A 89 -16.19 -10.94 -3.94
CA ALA A 89 -16.01 -11.13 -5.39
C ALA A 89 -17.27 -10.83 -6.23
N ASN A 90 -18.37 -10.37 -5.61
CA ASN A 90 -19.60 -9.98 -6.29
C ASN A 90 -20.33 -8.90 -5.48
N ASP A 91 -20.05 -7.62 -5.73
CA ASP A 91 -21.11 -6.63 -5.70
C ASP A 91 -20.69 -5.40 -6.53
N SER A 92 -21.50 -5.12 -7.55
CA SER A 92 -21.42 -3.93 -8.38
C SER A 92 -22.46 -2.95 -7.87
N ASP A 93 -22.33 -2.47 -6.64
CA ASP A 93 -23.15 -1.35 -6.19
C ASP A 93 -22.39 -0.36 -5.31
N SER A 94 -22.69 0.90 -5.61
CA SER A 94 -22.08 2.08 -5.02
C SER A 94 -22.66 2.28 -3.64
N SER A 95 -21.92 1.87 -2.62
CA SER A 95 -21.99 2.50 -1.31
C SER A 95 -20.56 2.61 -0.79
N GLU A 96 -20.29 3.63 0.00
CA GLU A 96 -18.98 3.95 0.58
C GLU A 96 -18.50 2.85 1.55
N ASN A 97 -18.30 1.62 1.05
CA ASN A 97 -17.74 0.48 1.76
C ASN A 97 -16.24 0.75 1.91
N GLN A 98 -15.92 1.64 2.83
CA GLN A 98 -14.64 1.86 3.49
C GLN A 98 -13.46 1.32 2.67
N ILE A 99 -13.23 1.87 1.47
CA ILE A 99 -12.09 1.49 0.65
C ILE A 99 -10.88 2.01 1.42
N MET A 100 -10.27 1.13 2.21
CA MET A 100 -9.12 1.51 3.02
C MET A 100 -7.91 1.62 2.10
N MET A 101 -7.76 2.82 1.54
CA MET A 101 -6.60 3.24 0.79
C MET A 101 -5.59 3.82 1.76
N ILE A 102 -4.42 3.20 1.85
CA ILE A 102 -3.31 3.76 2.61
C ILE A 102 -2.43 4.52 1.63
N GLU A 103 -2.52 5.86 1.67
CA GLU A 103 -1.69 6.72 0.83
C GLU A 103 -0.20 6.46 1.11
N CYS A 104 0.53 6.24 0.03
CA CYS A 104 1.95 5.97 0.05
C CYS A 104 2.75 7.27 -0.07
N PHE A 105 2.48 8.22 0.83
CA PHE A 105 3.05 9.57 0.79
C PHE A 105 3.71 9.95 2.12
N ARG A 106 4.90 10.52 2.03
CA ARG A 106 5.63 11.10 3.15
C ARG A 106 5.32 12.59 3.23
N GLY A 107 4.38 12.96 4.12
CA GLY A 107 4.13 14.33 4.55
C GLY A 107 5.33 14.96 5.23
#